data_AF-A0A090RSJ4-F1
#
_entry.id   AF-A0A090RSJ4-F1
#
_cell.length_a   1.000
_cell.length_b   1.000
_cell.length_c   1.000
_cell.angle_alpha   90.00
_cell.angle_beta   90.00
_cell.angle_gamma   90.00
#
_symmetry.space_group_name_H-M   'P 1'
#
loop_
_entity.id
_entity.type
_entity.pdbx_description
1 polymer ?
#
loop_
_entity_poly.entity_id
_entity_poly.type
_entity_poly.pdbx_seq_one_letter_code
_entity_poly.pdbx_strand_id
1 'polypeptide(L)'
;MSDVQLHRYNDATKDLIRKKMPEWSAAVANENITPKPHFIDITLNSPHYKDKKYQLNAIPTDMSLDDESVTLLIDEGRQQLLNNPTFQALVESLK
;
A
#
# COMPACT_ATOMS: atom_id res chain seq x y z
N MET A 1 -11.98 19.33 2.29
CA MET A 1 -11.09 18.83 1.22
C MET A 1 -11.95 17.98 0.30
N SER A 2 -11.87 18.12 -1.03
CA SER A 2 -12.63 17.24 -1.93
C SER A 2 -11.89 15.89 -2.07
N ASP A 3 -12.65 14.81 -2.27
CA ASP A 3 -12.11 13.46 -2.56
C ASP A 3 -11.05 13.49 -3.69
N VAL A 4 -11.30 14.25 -4.76
CA VAL A 4 -10.36 14.42 -5.88
C VAL A 4 -9.06 15.09 -5.44
N GLN A 5 -9.11 16.04 -4.50
CA GLN A 5 -7.90 16.69 -3.98
C GLN A 5 -7.07 15.75 -3.12
N LEU A 6 -7.72 14.91 -2.31
CA LEU A 6 -7.05 13.92 -1.48
C LEU A 6 -6.39 12.84 -2.33
N HIS A 7 -7.07 12.37 -3.37
CA HIS A 7 -6.53 11.37 -4.28
C HIS A 7 -5.25 11.86 -4.99
N ARG A 8 -5.29 13.08 -5.56
CA ARG A 8 -4.09 13.67 -6.19
C ARG A 8 -2.93 13.84 -5.22
N TYR A 9 -3.23 14.21 -3.98
CA TYR A 9 -2.19 14.35 -2.96
C TYR A 9 -1.53 13.01 -2.65
N ASN A 10 -2.33 11.95 -2.49
CA ASN A 10 -1.83 10.60 -2.26
C ASN A 10 -0.97 10.11 -3.43
N ASP A 11 -1.44 10.30 -4.67
CA ASP A 11 -0.70 9.90 -5.87
C ASP A 11 0.63 10.64 -6.01
N ALA A 12 0.62 11.96 -5.79
CA ALA A 12 1.85 12.77 -5.79
C ALA A 12 2.85 12.32 -4.71
N THR A 13 2.34 11.93 -3.54
CA THR A 13 3.16 11.40 -2.45
C THR A 13 3.78 10.04 -2.81
N LYS A 14 2.99 9.13 -3.38
CA LYS A 14 3.48 7.82 -3.87
C LYS A 14 4.56 7.98 -4.93
N ASP A 15 4.35 8.90 -5.88
CA ASP A 15 5.33 9.22 -6.92
C ASP A 15 6.63 9.76 -6.35
N LEU A 16 6.54 10.64 -5.35
CA LEU A 16 7.72 11.17 -4.67
C LEU A 16 8.48 10.04 -3.97
N ILE A 17 7.80 9.17 -3.22
CA ILE A 17 8.42 8.02 -2.54
C ILE A 17 9.11 7.12 -3.57
N ARG A 18 8.43 6.74 -4.65
CA ARG A 18 8.98 5.89 -5.70
C ARG A 18 10.24 6.49 -6.33
N LYS A 19 10.27 7.81 -6.54
CA LYS A 19 11.44 8.53 -7.06
C LYS A 19 12.61 8.57 -6.06
N LYS A 20 12.32 8.60 -4.75
CA LYS A 20 13.34 8.69 -3.69
C LYS A 20 13.90 7.36 -3.24
N MET A 21 13.19 6.25 -3.44
CA MET A 21 13.66 4.92 -3.05
C MET A 21 15.03 4.51 -3.64
N PRO A 22 15.36 4.79 -4.92
CA PRO A 22 16.70 4.52 -5.45
C PRO A 22 17.79 5.33 -4.74
N GLU A 23 17.51 6.61 -4.44
CA GLU A 23 18.45 7.47 -3.70
C GLU A 23 18.71 6.90 -2.30
N TRP A 24 17.66 6.47 -1.59
CA TRP A 24 17.79 5.86 -0.26
C TRP A 24 18.50 4.51 -0.29
N SER A 25 18.24 3.68 -1.30
CA SER A 25 18.95 2.40 -1.51
C SER A 25 20.44 2.63 -1.74
N ALA A 26 20.82 3.62 -2.55
CA ALA A 26 22.22 3.97 -2.79
C ALA A 26 22.89 4.53 -1.53
N ALA A 27 22.18 5.34 -0.73
CA ALA A 27 22.72 5.95 0.47
C ALA A 27 23.07 4.94 1.59
N VAL A 28 22.41 3.78 1.60
CA VAL A 28 22.65 2.71 2.60
C VAL A 28 23.42 1.51 2.02
N ALA A 29 23.75 1.54 0.73
CA ALA A 29 24.59 0.54 0.09
C ALA A 29 26.04 0.62 0.60
N ASN A 30 26.69 -0.54 0.69
CA ASN A 30 28.10 -0.66 1.04
C ASN A 30 28.71 -1.87 0.35
N GLU A 31 30.00 -2.14 0.58
CA GLU A 31 30.75 -3.22 -0.06
C GLU A 31 30.10 -4.61 0.10
N ASN A 32 29.34 -4.82 1.19
CA ASN A 32 28.72 -6.11 1.51
C ASN A 32 27.21 -6.14 1.24
N ILE A 33 26.56 -4.98 1.03
CA ILE A 33 25.10 -4.88 0.96
C ILE A 33 24.71 -3.97 -0.19
N THR A 34 23.92 -4.51 -1.12
CA THR A 34 23.24 -3.76 -2.18
C THR A 34 21.72 -3.86 -1.97
N PRO A 35 21.09 -2.91 -1.25
CA PRO A 35 19.66 -2.96 -0.96
C PRO A 35 18.83 -2.85 -2.24
N LYS A 36 17.92 -3.79 -2.48
CA LYS A 36 16.95 -3.71 -3.58
C LYS A 36 15.63 -3.13 -3.05
N PRO A 37 15.24 -1.91 -3.44
CA PRO A 37 14.01 -1.31 -2.95
C PRO A 37 12.77 -1.94 -3.62
N HIS A 38 11.73 -2.23 -2.83
CA HIS A 38 10.43 -2.72 -3.32
C HIS A 38 9.32 -1.76 -2.88
N PHE A 39 8.64 -1.12 -3.84
CA PHE A 39 7.49 -0.26 -3.55
C PHE A 39 6.19 -1.06 -3.69
N ILE A 40 5.62 -1.49 -2.56
CA ILE A 40 4.39 -2.26 -2.53
C ILE A 40 3.21 -1.31 -2.33
N ASP A 41 2.44 -1.08 -3.39
CA ASP A 41 1.26 -0.21 -3.35
C ASP A 41 -0.01 -1.01 -3.04
N ILE A 42 -0.75 -0.56 -2.02
CA ILE A 42 -2.02 -1.13 -1.55
C ILE A 42 -3.04 0.01 -1.49
N THR A 43 -4.28 -0.23 -1.92
CA THR A 43 -5.29 0.81 -2.03
C THR A 43 -6.71 0.29 -1.84
N LEU A 44 -7.53 1.02 -1.11
CA LEU A 44 -8.97 0.69 -0.97
C LEU A 44 -9.80 1.08 -2.21
N ASN A 45 -9.23 1.79 -3.19
CA ASN A 45 -9.97 2.28 -4.36
C ASN A 45 -10.30 1.17 -5.37
N SER A 46 -9.51 0.09 -5.37
CA SER A 46 -9.68 -1.07 -6.25
C SER A 46 -9.76 -2.34 -5.41
N PRO A 47 -10.81 -2.50 -4.59
CA PRO A 47 -10.92 -3.65 -3.71
C PRO A 47 -11.01 -4.93 -4.52
N HIS A 48 -10.38 -5.98 -4.03
CA HIS A 48 -10.32 -7.27 -4.71
C HIS A 48 -11.73 -7.84 -4.95
N TYR A 49 -12.63 -7.59 -4.00
CA TYR A 49 -14.04 -7.94 -4.10
C TYR A 49 -14.88 -6.68 -4.34
N LYS A 50 -15.48 -6.56 -5.53
CA LYS A 50 -16.39 -5.45 -5.88
C LYS A 50 -17.54 -5.31 -4.87
N ASP A 51 -17.98 -6.43 -4.31
CA ASP A 51 -19.11 -6.50 -3.39
C ASP A 51 -18.79 -5.87 -2.02
N LYS A 52 -17.50 -5.84 -1.64
CA LYS A 52 -17.02 -5.22 -0.39
C LYS A 52 -16.74 -3.72 -0.53
N LYS A 53 -16.78 -3.18 -1.76
CA LYS A 53 -16.46 -1.77 -2.03
C LYS A 53 -17.33 -0.80 -1.24
N TYR A 54 -18.63 -1.08 -1.16
CA TYR A 54 -19.56 -0.22 -0.42
C TYR A 54 -19.26 -0.22 1.08
N GLN A 55 -18.97 -1.38 1.66
CA GLN A 55 -18.65 -1.52 3.08
C GLN A 55 -17.33 -0.82 3.39
N LEU A 56 -16.29 -1.03 2.57
CA LEU A 56 -14.99 -0.38 2.72
C LEU A 56 -15.08 1.16 2.62
N ASN A 57 -15.88 1.67 1.69
CA ASN A 57 -16.09 3.11 1.53
C ASN A 57 -16.96 3.72 2.64
N ALA A 58 -17.73 2.91 3.36
CA ALA A 58 -18.56 3.35 4.49
C ALA A 58 -17.79 3.40 5.82
N ILE A 59 -16.54 2.92 5.84
CA ILE A 59 -15.71 2.92 7.04
C ILE A 59 -15.46 4.38 7.46
N PRO A 60 -15.80 4.74 8.71
CA PRO A 60 -15.68 6.11 9.16
C PRO A 60 -14.22 6.55 9.26
N THR A 61 -13.95 7.77 8.78
CA THR A 61 -12.60 8.34 8.73
C THR A 61 -12.16 9.01 10.04
N ASP A 62 -13.05 9.07 11.03
CA ASP A 62 -12.80 9.62 12.37
C ASP A 62 -12.15 8.60 13.33
N MET A 63 -11.74 7.44 12.78
CA MET A 63 -11.14 6.32 13.51
C MET A 63 -12.07 5.65 14.54
N SER A 64 -13.38 5.93 14.51
CA SER A 64 -14.37 5.16 15.26
C SER A 64 -14.67 3.82 14.56
N LEU A 65 -13.71 2.90 14.61
CA LEU A 65 -13.83 1.60 13.94
C LEU A 65 -14.46 0.57 14.87
N ASP A 66 -15.54 -0.07 14.42
CA ASP A 66 -16.04 -1.31 15.03
C ASP A 66 -15.18 -2.52 14.61
N ASP A 67 -15.31 -3.62 15.36
CA ASP A 67 -14.51 -4.83 15.14
C ASP A 67 -14.72 -5.43 13.73
N GLU A 68 -15.92 -5.26 13.15
CA GLU A 68 -16.23 -5.75 11.80
C GLU A 68 -15.47 -4.96 10.74
N SER A 69 -15.47 -3.63 10.85
CA SER A 69 -14.75 -2.71 9.97
C SER A 69 -13.24 -2.92 10.05
N VAL A 70 -12.70 -3.16 11.26
CA VAL A 70 -11.28 -3.50 11.44
C VAL A 70 -10.95 -4.82 10.74
N THR A 71 -11.76 -5.86 10.97
CA THR A 71 -11.55 -7.17 10.34
C THR A 71 -11.61 -7.06 8.82
N LEU A 72 -12.59 -6.32 8.29
CA LEU A 72 -12.75 -6.09 6.86
C LEU A 72 -11.52 -5.41 6.23
N LEU A 73 -10.96 -4.39 6.89
CA LEU A 73 -9.74 -3.71 6.44
C LEU A 73 -8.52 -4.63 6.44
N ILE A 74 -8.35 -5.44 7.50
CA ILE A 74 -7.24 -6.38 7.62
C ILE A 74 -7.32 -7.42 6.50
N ASP A 75 -8.50 -7.98 6.26
CA ASP A 75 -8.69 -9.00 5.24
C ASP A 75 -8.47 -8.44 3.84
N GLU A 76 -9.02 -7.27 3.52
CA GLU A 76 -8.80 -6.62 2.22
C GLU A 76 -7.32 -6.29 2.01
N GLY A 77 -6.67 -5.69 3.01
CA GLY A 77 -5.24 -5.36 2.94
C GLY A 77 -4.36 -6.59 2.75
N ARG A 78 -4.65 -7.70 3.46
CA ARG A 78 -3.95 -8.98 3.30
C ARG A 78 -4.15 -9.55 1.90
N GLN A 79 -5.37 -9.55 1.38
CA GLN A 79 -5.65 -10.06 0.04
C GLN A 79 -4.91 -9.25 -1.02
N GLN A 80 -4.91 -7.92 -0.93
CA GLN A 80 -4.16 -7.08 -1.85
C GLN A 80 -2.66 -7.31 -1.75
N LEU A 81 -2.11 -7.39 -0.53
CA LEU A 81 -0.69 -7.64 -0.31
C LEU A 81 -0.24 -8.98 -0.91
N LEU A 82 -0.95 -10.07 -0.59
CA LEU A 82 -0.59 -11.42 -1.04
C LEU A 82 -0.71 -11.59 -2.56
N ASN A 83 -1.62 -10.86 -3.19
CA ASN A 83 -1.80 -10.84 -4.65
C ASN A 83 -0.94 -9.79 -5.36
N ASN A 84 -0.17 -8.96 -4.65
CA ASN A 84 0.65 -7.91 -5.23
C ASN A 84 1.93 -8.52 -5.85
N PRO A 85 2.19 -8.35 -7.16
CA PRO A 85 3.38 -8.91 -7.81
C PRO A 85 4.71 -8.42 -7.23
N THR A 86 4.77 -7.15 -6.78
CA THR A 86 5.97 -6.59 -6.15
C THR A 86 6.23 -7.20 -4.77
N PHE A 87 5.17 -7.51 -4.01
CA PHE A 87 5.31 -8.25 -2.75
C PHE A 87 5.75 -9.69 -2.98
N GLN A 88 5.18 -10.37 -3.97
CA GLN A 88 5.61 -11.73 -4.34
C GLN A 88 7.09 -11.76 -4.74
N ALA A 89 7.54 -10.80 -5.55
CA ALA A 89 8.95 -10.66 -5.91
C ALA A 89 9.86 -10.37 -4.69
N LEU A 90 9.38 -9.58 -3.72
CA LEU A 90 10.10 -9.38 -2.45
C LEU A 90 10.24 -10.71 -1.70
N VAL A 91 9.16 -11.45 -1.50
CA VAL A 91 9.18 -12.73 -0.79
C VAL A 91 10.11 -13.74 -1.48
N GLU A 92 10.10 -13.80 -2.81
CA GLU A 92 11.04 -14.64 -3.56
C GLU A 92 12.50 -14.24 -3.35
N SER A 93 12.79 -12.95 -3.23
CA SER A 93 14.16 -12.46 -2.99
C SER A 93 14.71 -12.74 -1.59
N LEU A 94 13.84 -13.13 -0.65
CA LEU A 94 14.20 -13.45 0.75
C LEU A 94 14.37 -14.95 0.99
N LYS A 95 14.03 -15.80 0.02
CA LYS A 95 14.25 -17.25 0.06
C LYS A 95 15.71 -17.57 -0.25
#